data_AF-A0A6B3IQU6-F1
#
_entry.id   AF-A0A6B3IQU6-F1
#
_cell.length_a   1.000
_cell.length_b   1.000
_cell.length_c   1.000
_cell.angle_alpha   90.00
_cell.angle_beta   90.00
_cell.angle_gamma   90.00
#
_symmetry.space_group_name_H-M   'P 1'
#
loop_
_entity.id
_entity.type
_entity.pdbx_description
1 polymer ?
#
loop_
_entity_poly.entity_id
_entity_poly.type
_entity_poly.pdbx_seq_one_letter_code
_entity_poly.pdbx_strand_id
1 'polypeptide(L)' 'MKLNNYSLKVKNKQLVDNCDLNFYLGQINHIVGKNGVGKSLLAKDFLLNNSGNIPKSISQNVTLI' A
#
# COMPACT_ATOMS: atom_id res chain seq x y z
N MET A 1 -10.44 -7.48 -3.24
CA MET A 1 -10.00 -6.71 -2.05
C MET A 1 -10.51 -5.29 -2.17
N LYS A 2 -11.15 -4.77 -1.13
CA LYS A 2 -11.67 -3.40 -1.10
C LYS A 2 -11.13 -2.68 0.13
N LEU A 3 -10.56 -1.51 -0.07
CA LEU A 3 -10.04 -0.63 0.97
C LEU A 3 -10.69 0.73 0.77
N ASN A 4 -11.33 1.24 1.81
CA ASN A 4 -11.95 2.56 1.76
C ASN A 4 -11.07 3.55 2.54
N ASN A 5 -10.97 4.79 2.06
CA ASN A 5 -10.20 5.86 2.69
C ASN A 5 -8.75 5.45 3.00
N TYR A 6 -8.11 4.71 2.10
CA TYR A 6 -6.72 4.28 2.29
C TYR A 6 -5.77 5.46 2.15
N SER A 7 -4.87 5.59 3.10
CA SER A 7 -3.82 6.60 3.14
C SER A 7 -2.48 5.95 3.40
N LEU A 8 -1.47 6.34 2.62
CA LEU A 8 -0.10 5.88 2.75
C LEU A 8 0.82 7.08 2.87
N LYS A 9 1.44 7.19 4.04
CA LYS A 9 2.49 8.16 4.32
C LYS A 9 3.79 7.41 4.58
N VAL A 10 4.85 7.80 3.90
CA VAL A 10 6.19 7.29 4.18
C VAL A 10 7.09 8.46 4.53
N LYS A 11 7.66 8.41 5.74
CA LYS A 11 8.37 9.53 6.37
C LYS A 11 7.47 10.78 6.35
N ASN A 12 7.94 11.88 5.75
CA ASN A 12 7.19 13.14 5.66
C ASN A 12 6.44 13.31 4.34
N LYS A 13 6.37 12.27 3.49
CA LYS A 13 5.71 12.34 2.19
C LYS A 13 4.40 11.55 2.19
N GLN A 14 3.30 12.25 1.93
CA GLN A 14 2.02 11.63 1.61
C GLN A 14 2.09 11.09 0.18
N LEU A 15 1.86 9.79 0.01
CA LEU A 15 1.90 9.11 -1.30
C LEU A 15 0.51 8.79 -1.80
N VAL A 16 -0.36 8.35 -0.90
CA VAL A 16 -1.79 8.12 -1.15
C VAL A 16 -2.55 8.81 -0.04
N ASP A 17 -3.60 9.56 -0.40
CA ASP A 17 -4.40 10.33 0.55
C ASP A 17 -5.88 10.06 0.33
N ASN A 18 -6.53 9.47 1.33
CA ASN A 18 -7.95 9.15 1.39
C ASN A 18 -8.51 8.56 0.07
N CYS A 19 -7.85 7.52 -0.44
CA CYS A 19 -8.19 6.90 -1.71
C CYS A 19 -8.94 5.57 -1.50
N ASP A 20 -10.01 5.37 -2.24
CA ASP A 20 -10.70 4.08 -2.30
C ASP A 20 -10.03 3.16 -3.33
N LEU A 21 -9.57 2.00 -2.88
CA LEU A 21 -8.87 1.02 -3.71
C LEU A 21 -9.68 -0.27 -3.84
N ASN A 22 -9.93 -0.67 -5.08
CA ASN A 22 -10.70 -1.86 -5.42
C ASN A 22 -9.86 -2.77 -6.33
N PHE A 23 -9.55 -3.96 -5.84
CA PHE A 23 -8.88 -5.02 -6.60
C PHE A 23 -9.83 -6.20 -6.81
N TYR A 24 -9.98 -6.64 -8.06
CA TYR A 24 -10.91 -7.71 -8.42
C TYR A 24 -10.19 -9.04 -8.59
N LEU A 25 -10.73 -10.08 -7.95
CA LEU A 25 -10.19 -11.45 -8.05
C LEU A 25 -10.37 -11.98 -9.47
N GLY A 26 -9.38 -12.73 -9.98
CA GLY A 26 -9.41 -13.27 -11.34
C GLY A 26 -9.14 -12.24 -12.44
N GLN A 27 -8.80 -11.00 -12.07
CA GLN A 27 -8.46 -9.94 -13.00
C GLN A 27 -7.01 -9.48 -12.82
N ILE A 28 -6.40 -9.02 -13.91
CA ILE A 28 -5.12 -8.33 -13.86
C ILE A 28 -5.41 -6.88 -13.46
N ASN A 29 -5.02 -6.51 -12.24
CA ASN A 29 -5.20 -5.16 -11.73
C ASN A 29 -3.94 -4.33 -12.02
N HIS A 30 -4.08 -3.18 -12.68
CA HIS A 30 -2.95 -2.34 -13.09
C HIS A 30 -2.81 -1.10 -12.20
N ILE A 31 -1.58 -0.80 -11.77
CA ILE A 31 -1.23 0.43 -11.06
C ILE A 31 -0.29 1.24 -11.94
N VAL A 32 -0.75 2.41 -12.40
CA VAL A 32 -0.01 3.28 -13.32
C VAL A 32 0.18 4.69 -12.74
N GLY A 33 1.21 5.39 -13.21
CA GLY A 33 1.54 6.74 -12.74
C GLY A 33 3.00 7.11 -13.01
N LYS A 34 3.37 8.37 -12.79
CA LYS A 34 4.73 8.88 -13.01
C LYS A 34 5.78 8.16 -12.15
N ASN A 35 7.06 8.24 -12.51
CA ASN A 35 8.13 7.68 -11.68
C ASN A 35 8.24 8.43 -10.34
N GLY A 36 8.56 7.71 -9.27
CA GLY A 36 8.71 8.30 -7.92
C GLY A 36 7.41 8.68 -7.18
N VAL A 37 6.23 8.40 -7.76
CA VAL A 37 4.92 8.70 -7.12
C VAL A 37 4.54 7.72 -6.01
N GLY A 38 5.24 6.59 -5.86
CA GLY A 38 5.00 5.62 -4.78
C GLY A 38 4.40 4.28 -5.19
N LYS A 39 4.30 3.95 -6.48
CA LYS A 39 3.72 2.67 -6.98
C LYS A 39 4.33 1.43 -6.34
N SER A 40 5.67 1.31 -6.35
CA SER A 40 6.37 0.17 -5.75
C SER A 40 6.21 0.14 -4.23
N LEU A 41 6.09 1.31 -3.61
CA LEU A 41 5.90 1.42 -2.16
C LEU A 41 4.50 0.97 -1.74
N LEU A 42 3.48 1.33 -2.52
CA LEU A 42 2.10 0.84 -2.35
C LEU A 42 2.04 -0.69 -2.47
N ALA A 43 2.71 -1.26 -3.48
CA ALA A 43 2.78 -2.72 -3.65
C ALA A 43 3.49 -3.41 -2.46
N LYS A 44 4.61 -2.84 -1.99
CA LYS A 44 5.30 -3.33 -0.79
C LYS A 44 4.41 -3.27 0.45
N ASP A 45 3.71 -2.16 0.67
CA ASP A 45 2.78 -2.02 1.78
C ASP A 45 1.70 -3.11 1.75
N PHE A 46 1.12 -3.40 0.58
CA PHE A 46 0.17 -4.51 0.46
C PHE A 46 0.77 -5.88 0.76
N LEU A 47 1.97 -6.15 0.24
CA LEU A 47 2.64 -7.43 0.44
C LEU A 47 3.15 -7.63 1.86
N LEU A 48 3.52 -6.57 2.56
CA LEU A 48 4.18 -6.65 3.87
C LEU A 48 3.17 -6.45 5.00
N ASN A 49 2.31 -5.44 4.91
CA ASN A 49 1.38 -5.08 5.98
C ASN A 49 0.01 -5.78 5.84
N ASN A 50 -0.40 -6.17 4.63
CA ASN A 50 -1.70 -6.81 4.40
C ASN A 50 -1.64 -8.30 4.04
N SER A 51 -0.44 -8.90 3.94
CA SER A 51 -0.33 -10.34 3.65
C SER A 51 -0.50 -11.25 4.88
N GLY A 52 -0.54 -10.67 6.09
CA GLY A 52 -0.57 -11.44 7.34
C GLY A 52 0.74 -12.16 7.69
N ASN A 53 1.76 -12.08 6.83
CA ASN A 53 3.06 -12.73 7.03
C ASN A 53 4.00 -11.94 7.95
N ILE A 54 3.66 -10.68 8.26
CA ILE A 54 4.42 -9.85 9.19
C ILE A 54 3.58 -9.64 10.47
N PRO A 55 4.12 -10.00 11.65
CA PRO A 55 3.47 -9.74 12.92
C PRO A 55 3.13 -8.26 13.07
N LYS A 56 1.91 -7.95 13.53
CA LYS A 56 1.45 -6.56 13.71
C LYS A 56 2.40 -5.73 14.58
N SER A 57 3.06 -6.35 15.56
CA SER A 57 4.06 -5.73 16.44
C SER A 57 5.29 -5.19 15.69
N ILE A 58 5.68 -5.82 14.58
CA ILE A 58 6.78 -5.36 13.72
C ILE A 58 6.26 -4.30 12.75
N SER A 59 5.09 -4.52 12.15
CA SER A 59 4.49 -3.56 11.18
C SER A 59 4.23 -2.16 11.78
N GLN A 60 3.92 -2.08 13.08
CA GLN A 60 3.65 -0.81 13.76
C GLN A 60 4.92 -0.01 14.09
N ASN A 61 6.07 -0.66 14.13
CA ASN A 61 7.33 -0.06 14.60
C ASN A 61 8.40 0.06 13.51
N VAL A 62 8.14 -0.49 12.32
CA VAL A 62 9.10 -0.50 11.22
C VAL A 62 8.44 0.00 9.94
N THR A 63 8.98 1.06 9.36
CA THR A 63 8.75 1.36 7.95
C THR A 63 9.64 0.42 7.15
N LEU A 64 9.11 -0.71 6.68
CA LEU A 64 9.83 -1.56 5.74
C LEU A 64 9.93 -0.81 4.39
N ILE A 65 11.12 -0.30 4.08
CA ILE A 65 11.39 0.52 2.89
C ILE A 65 11.67 -0.34 1.67
#